data_AF-A0A6J4MRS7-F1
#
_entry.id   AF-A0A6J4MRS7-F1
#
_cell.length_a   1.000
_cell.length_b   1.000
_cell.length_c   1.000
_cell.angle_alpha   90.00
_cell.angle_beta   90.00
_cell.angle_gamma   90.00
#
_symmetry.space_group_name_H-M   'P 1'
#
loop_
_entity.id
_entity.type
_entity.pdbx_description
1 polymer ?
#
loop_
_entity_poly.entity_id
_entity_poly.type
_entity_poly.pdbx_seq_one_letter_code
_entity_poly.pdbx_strand_id
1 'polypeptide(L)'
;MLVTVALLMGVIAVGTSWALGDKLHDPDGFLGPVWVRLPVMVLAAFLVDVIPRSLWRARRRLRAWVPELRATIQEHWTGGRVALVIIGLTSFYVTYVSYRNLKNFLPDAFENEQDRLLHRMDRWMFFGHEPATVLHAVFGETWAAHVFAFIYLLYLPLAPLSLVVWLVWSRNITYGYWYATANCLTWALGTLSYYAVPSLGPAFYAPWLYRDLDITGVKRLQDGLWNARQDVRFNPFSESVQSVAGFASLHVALTLVIALVAHATVKHAIVKWSAWGYFGLTVISTLYFGWHYVADDLAGAAIAYLAVWLGALATGNRFGPGTGRRDRDSGESQGSSPRDAGEPQTVARS
;
A
#
# COMPACT_ATOMS: atom_id res chain seq x y z
N MET A 1 4.46 -17.92 3.25
CA MET A 1 4.36 -16.68 4.03
C MET A 1 3.07 -15.91 3.76
N LEU A 2 2.79 -15.49 2.52
CA LEU A 2 1.54 -14.79 2.15
C LEU A 2 0.26 -15.45 2.74
N VAL A 3 0.05 -16.72 2.40
CA VAL A 3 -1.11 -17.51 2.88
C VAL A 3 -1.10 -17.64 4.40
N THR A 4 0.08 -17.84 5.00
CA THR A 4 0.26 -17.95 6.45
C THR A 4 -0.20 -16.69 7.18
N VAL A 5 0.19 -15.51 6.68
CA VAL A 5 -0.22 -14.21 7.26
C VAL A 5 -1.73 -14.04 7.16
N ALA A 6 -2.31 -14.36 6.00
CA ALA A 6 -3.75 -14.26 5.80
C ALA A 6 -4.54 -15.20 6.73
N LEU A 7 -4.10 -16.46 6.87
CA LEU A 7 -4.73 -17.42 7.78
C LEU A 7 -4.60 -16.98 9.24
N LEU A 8 -3.42 -16.50 9.66
CA LEU A 8 -3.21 -16.01 11.01
C LEU A 8 -4.13 -14.83 11.33
N MET A 9 -4.21 -13.85 10.43
CA MET A 9 -5.11 -12.71 10.55
C MET A 9 -6.58 -13.14 10.65
N GLY A 10 -7.00 -14.10 9.81
CA GLY A 10 -8.35 -14.66 9.86
C GLY A 10 -8.67 -15.35 11.18
N VAL A 11 -7.75 -16.17 11.69
CA VAL A 11 -7.90 -16.84 12.99
C VAL A 11 -7.98 -15.84 14.12
N ILE A 12 -7.13 -14.81 14.12
CA ILE A 12 -7.16 -13.74 15.14
C ILE A 12 -8.51 -13.00 15.08
N ALA A 13 -8.98 -12.60 13.89
CA ALA A 13 -10.25 -11.89 13.75
C ALA A 13 -11.45 -12.72 14.25
N VAL A 14 -11.52 -14.00 13.89
CA VAL A 14 -12.56 -14.92 14.37
C VAL A 14 -12.45 -15.13 15.88
N GLY A 15 -11.24 -15.31 16.40
CA GLY A 15 -10.99 -15.49 17.83
C GLY A 15 -11.41 -14.28 18.66
N THR A 16 -11.05 -13.06 18.21
CA THR A 16 -11.45 -11.81 18.87
C THR A 16 -12.95 -11.60 18.81
N SER A 17 -13.59 -11.85 17.66
CA SER A 17 -15.05 -11.81 17.51
C SER A 17 -15.74 -12.75 18.51
N TRP A 18 -15.26 -13.98 18.65
CA TRP A 18 -15.82 -14.92 19.63
C TRP A 18 -15.59 -14.49 21.08
N ALA A 19 -14.41 -13.94 21.40
CA ALA A 19 -14.06 -13.48 22.74
C ALA A 19 -14.88 -12.26 23.19
N LEU A 20 -15.19 -11.35 22.26
CA LEU A 20 -15.99 -10.15 22.52
C LEU A 20 -17.50 -10.39 22.42
N GLY A 21 -17.92 -11.50 21.80
CA GLY A 21 -19.33 -11.77 21.53
C GLY A 21 -19.91 -10.97 20.35
N ASP A 22 -19.04 -10.28 19.60
CA ASP A 22 -19.42 -9.49 18.43
C ASP A 22 -19.37 -10.28 17.14
N LYS A 23 -20.19 -9.88 16.17
CA LYS A 23 -20.23 -10.52 14.85
C LYS A 23 -19.12 -9.97 13.95
N LEU A 24 -18.62 -10.82 13.05
CA LEU A 24 -17.82 -10.36 11.93
C LEU A 24 -18.71 -9.59 10.93
N HIS A 25 -18.33 -8.37 10.61
CA HIS A 25 -18.95 -7.53 9.61
C HIS A 25 -18.26 -7.73 8.25
N ASP A 26 -19.04 -7.76 7.16
CA ASP A 26 -18.48 -7.59 5.81
C ASP A 26 -18.22 -6.09 5.59
N PRO A 27 -16.96 -5.66 5.51
CA PRO A 27 -16.62 -4.24 5.50
C PRO A 27 -17.02 -3.50 4.22
N ASP A 28 -17.33 -4.20 3.12
CA ASP A 28 -17.75 -3.55 1.87
C ASP A 28 -19.04 -4.18 1.33
N GLY A 29 -20.14 -3.42 1.22
CA GLY A 29 -21.35 -3.87 0.53
C GLY A 29 -21.32 -3.71 -1.00
N PHE A 30 -20.25 -3.13 -1.54
CA PHE A 30 -20.24 -2.49 -2.87
C PHE A 30 -20.32 -3.45 -4.08
N LEU A 31 -20.06 -4.75 -3.89
CA LEU A 31 -20.08 -5.76 -4.97
C LEU A 31 -20.84 -7.03 -4.58
N GLY A 32 -21.76 -6.92 -3.62
CA GLY A 32 -22.49 -8.07 -3.09
C GLY A 32 -21.60 -9.01 -2.25
N PRO A 33 -22.10 -10.22 -1.94
CA PRO A 33 -21.41 -11.16 -1.06
C PRO A 33 -20.00 -11.54 -1.53
N VAL A 34 -19.15 -11.96 -0.59
CA VAL A 34 -17.76 -12.38 -0.83
C VAL A 34 -17.59 -13.36 -2.00
N TRP A 35 -18.50 -14.34 -2.10
CA TRP A 35 -18.49 -15.36 -3.15
C TRP A 35 -18.81 -14.82 -4.55
N VAL A 36 -19.39 -13.62 -4.66
CA VAL A 36 -19.56 -12.89 -5.92
C VAL A 36 -18.38 -11.94 -6.16
N ARG A 37 -17.96 -11.22 -5.11
CA ARG A 37 -16.93 -10.17 -5.20
C ARG A 37 -15.59 -10.70 -5.68
N LEU A 38 -15.09 -11.79 -5.10
CA LEU A 38 -13.78 -12.32 -5.47
C LEU A 38 -13.70 -12.80 -6.93
N PRO A 39 -14.66 -13.60 -7.45
CA PRO A 39 -14.71 -13.91 -8.87
C PRO A 39 -14.81 -12.68 -9.76
N VAL A 40 -15.61 -11.67 -9.38
CA VAL A 40 -15.74 -10.42 -10.13
C VAL A 40 -14.43 -9.64 -10.15
N MET A 41 -13.69 -9.57 -9.04
CA MET A 41 -12.38 -8.91 -8.99
C MET A 41 -11.36 -9.63 -9.87
N VAL A 42 -11.33 -10.97 -9.85
CA VAL A 42 -10.46 -11.77 -10.72
C VAL A 42 -10.83 -11.56 -12.19
N LEU A 43 -12.12 -11.59 -12.52
CA LEU A 43 -12.62 -11.37 -13.87
C LEU A 43 -12.31 -9.94 -14.35
N ALA A 44 -12.53 -8.93 -13.51
CA ALA A 44 -12.20 -7.55 -13.82
C ALA A 44 -10.70 -7.38 -14.07
N ALA A 45 -9.85 -7.95 -13.21
CA ALA A 45 -8.41 -7.95 -13.39
C ALA A 45 -7.99 -8.63 -14.72
N PHE A 46 -8.63 -9.74 -15.08
CA PHE A 46 -8.45 -10.42 -16.36
C PHE A 46 -8.87 -9.55 -17.55
N LEU A 47 -10.07 -9.00 -17.53
CA LEU A 47 -10.61 -8.17 -18.62
C LEU A 47 -9.78 -6.90 -18.82
N VAL A 48 -9.38 -6.25 -17.73
CA VAL A 48 -8.58 -5.02 -17.76
C VAL A 48 -7.16 -5.26 -18.28
N ASP A 49 -6.57 -6.45 -18.15
CA ASP A 49 -5.30 -6.76 -18.83
C ASP A 49 -5.51 -7.17 -20.29
N VAL A 50 -6.41 -8.11 -20.55
CA VAL A 50 -6.54 -8.73 -21.86
C VAL A 50 -7.15 -7.78 -22.89
N ILE A 51 -8.18 -7.01 -22.54
CA ILE A 51 -8.89 -6.14 -23.51
C ILE A 51 -8.00 -5.00 -24.02
N PRO A 52 -7.39 -4.15 -23.17
CA PRO A 52 -6.59 -3.04 -23.66
C PRO A 52 -5.34 -3.51 -24.42
N ARG A 53 -4.71 -4.60 -23.95
CA ARG A 53 -3.50 -5.15 -24.56
C ARG A 53 -3.78 -5.78 -25.92
N SER A 54 -4.85 -6.55 -26.04
CA SER A 54 -5.29 -7.13 -27.32
C SER A 54 -5.74 -6.05 -28.31
N LEU A 55 -6.44 -5.01 -27.85
CA LEU A 55 -6.88 -3.90 -28.70
C LEU A 55 -5.69 -3.06 -29.20
N TRP A 56 -4.69 -2.84 -28.34
CA TRP A 56 -3.44 -2.15 -28.69
C TRP A 56 -2.64 -2.95 -29.72
N ARG A 57 -2.45 -4.26 -29.50
CA ARG A 57 -1.75 -5.15 -30.44
C ARG A 57 -2.47 -5.26 -31.78
N ALA A 58 -3.80 -5.35 -31.75
CA ALA A 58 -4.62 -5.39 -32.96
C ALA A 58 -4.59 -4.08 -33.77
N ARG A 59 -4.00 -2.98 -33.27
CA ARG A 59 -3.94 -1.66 -33.92
C ARG A 59 -5.31 -1.21 -34.46
N ARG A 60 -6.38 -1.44 -33.68
CA ARG A 60 -7.78 -1.16 -34.07
C ARG A 60 -8.33 -1.96 -35.27
N ARG A 61 -7.66 -3.03 -35.71
CA ARG A 61 -8.18 -3.94 -36.74
C ARG A 61 -9.03 -5.04 -36.10
N LEU A 62 -10.35 -4.94 -36.22
CA LEU A 62 -11.31 -5.89 -35.61
C LEU A 62 -11.04 -7.36 -36.00
N ARG A 63 -10.63 -7.62 -37.25
CA ARG A 63 -10.31 -8.98 -37.73
C ARG A 63 -9.08 -9.60 -37.06
N ALA A 64 -8.13 -8.78 -36.60
CA ALA A 64 -6.92 -9.24 -35.92
C ALA A 64 -7.11 -9.37 -34.40
N TRP A 65 -8.22 -8.86 -33.85
CA TRP A 65 -8.41 -8.80 -32.41
C TRP A 65 -8.56 -10.18 -31.75
N VAL A 66 -9.34 -11.10 -32.34
CA VAL A 66 -9.55 -12.44 -31.76
C VAL A 66 -8.26 -13.27 -31.71
N PRO A 67 -7.42 -13.33 -32.76
CA PRO A 67 -6.10 -13.96 -32.69
C PRO A 67 -5.19 -13.32 -31.63
N GLU A 68 -5.11 -11.99 -31.57
CA GLU A 68 -4.27 -11.26 -30.61
C GLU A 68 -4.74 -11.43 -29.16
N LEU A 69 -6.05 -11.57 -28.95
CA LEU A 69 -6.65 -11.87 -27.66
C LEU A 69 -6.24 -13.27 -27.19
N ARG A 70 -6.34 -14.29 -28.06
CA ARG A 70 -5.87 -15.65 -27.73
C ARG A 70 -4.37 -15.70 -27.44
N ALA A 71 -3.56 -15.03 -28.26
CA ALA A 71 -2.13 -14.93 -28.06
C ALA A 71 -1.79 -14.27 -26.72
N THR A 72 -2.47 -13.17 -26.39
CA THR A 72 -2.30 -12.47 -25.10
C THR A 72 -2.64 -13.38 -23.92
N ILE A 73 -3.73 -14.16 -24.00
CA ILE A 73 -4.10 -15.10 -22.95
C ILE A 73 -3.02 -16.17 -22.80
N GLN A 74 -2.54 -16.77 -23.89
CA GLN A 74 -1.53 -17.82 -23.84
C GLN A 74 -0.16 -17.33 -23.34
N GLU A 75 0.25 -16.12 -23.71
CA GLU A 75 1.53 -15.52 -23.29
C GLU A 75 1.52 -15.05 -21.84
N HIS A 76 0.41 -14.47 -21.39
CA HIS A 76 0.35 -13.72 -20.14
C HIS A 76 -0.35 -14.50 -19.02
N TRP A 77 -1.42 -15.24 -19.33
CA TRP A 77 -2.22 -15.99 -18.36
C TRP A 77 -1.77 -17.46 -18.29
N THR A 78 -0.52 -17.64 -17.89
CA THR A 78 0.02 -18.97 -17.57
C THR A 78 -0.57 -19.50 -16.27
N GLY A 79 -0.54 -20.82 -16.06
CA GLY A 79 -1.03 -21.44 -14.81
C GLY A 79 -0.39 -20.85 -13.56
N GLY A 80 0.89 -20.48 -13.62
CA GLY A 80 1.58 -19.81 -12.52
C GLY A 80 1.04 -18.39 -12.22
N ARG A 81 0.62 -17.63 -13.25
CA ARG A 81 0.01 -16.32 -13.06
C ARG A 81 -1.43 -16.43 -12.54
N VAL A 82 -2.20 -17.39 -13.04
CA VAL A 82 -3.55 -17.69 -12.50
C VAL A 82 -3.45 -18.01 -11.01
N ALA A 83 -2.51 -18.89 -10.61
CA ALA A 83 -2.27 -19.21 -9.21
C ALA A 83 -1.87 -17.97 -8.39
N LEU A 84 -0.97 -17.13 -8.91
CA LEU A 84 -0.59 -15.87 -8.27
C LEU A 84 -1.79 -14.95 -8.03
N VAL A 85 -2.63 -14.75 -9.04
CA VAL A 85 -3.78 -13.84 -8.95
C VAL A 85 -4.80 -14.37 -7.94
N ILE A 86 -5.13 -15.67 -7.99
CA ILE A 86 -6.07 -16.28 -7.06
C ILE A 86 -5.52 -16.24 -5.63
N ILE A 87 -4.31 -16.77 -5.40
CA ILE A 87 -3.71 -16.81 -4.05
C ILE A 87 -3.49 -15.40 -3.52
N GLY A 88 -3.00 -14.48 -4.36
CA GLY A 88 -2.74 -13.08 -4.05
C GLY A 88 -3.99 -12.33 -3.61
N LEU A 89 -5.04 -12.35 -4.44
CA LEU A 89 -6.30 -11.66 -4.15
C LEU A 89 -7.03 -12.28 -2.97
N THR A 90 -7.11 -13.62 -2.87
CA THR A 90 -7.75 -14.28 -1.73
C THR A 90 -7.01 -13.97 -0.43
N SER A 91 -5.68 -14.07 -0.41
CA SER A 91 -4.89 -13.79 0.80
C SER A 91 -5.00 -12.33 1.22
N PHE A 92 -4.96 -11.40 0.26
CA PHE A 92 -5.18 -9.98 0.53
C PHE A 92 -6.58 -9.73 1.08
N TYR A 93 -7.61 -10.30 0.46
CA TYR A 93 -8.99 -10.08 0.88
C TYR A 93 -9.25 -10.60 2.29
N VAL A 94 -8.79 -11.81 2.61
CA VAL A 94 -8.87 -12.36 3.98
C VAL A 94 -8.14 -11.44 4.97
N THR A 95 -6.94 -10.98 4.62
CA THR A 95 -6.17 -10.06 5.48
C THR A 95 -6.90 -8.73 5.67
N TYR A 96 -7.47 -8.16 4.61
CA TYR A 96 -8.18 -6.89 4.62
C TYR A 96 -9.48 -6.96 5.44
N VAL A 97 -10.29 -8.00 5.26
CA VAL A 97 -11.51 -8.22 6.04
C VAL A 97 -11.18 -8.42 7.52
N SER A 98 -10.14 -9.21 7.82
CA SER A 98 -9.67 -9.43 9.18
C SER A 98 -9.21 -8.12 9.83
N TYR A 99 -8.41 -7.34 9.10
CA TYR A 99 -7.97 -6.00 9.51
C TYR A 99 -9.15 -5.08 9.81
N ARG A 100 -10.17 -5.01 8.93
CA ARG A 100 -11.33 -4.14 9.10
C ARG A 100 -12.13 -4.50 10.36
N ASN A 101 -12.32 -5.79 10.62
CA ASN A 101 -13.00 -6.27 11.81
C ASN A 101 -12.18 -6.04 13.09
N LEU A 102 -10.89 -6.38 13.07
CA LEU A 102 -10.00 -6.12 14.21
C LEU A 102 -9.90 -4.62 14.51
N LYS A 103 -9.97 -3.76 13.50
CA LYS A 103 -10.06 -2.31 13.70
C LYS A 103 -11.39 -1.91 14.34
N ASN A 104 -12.50 -2.49 13.89
CA ASN A 104 -13.83 -2.23 14.42
C ASN A 104 -13.94 -2.55 15.92
N PHE A 105 -13.27 -3.61 16.38
CA PHE A 105 -13.29 -4.07 17.78
C PHE A 105 -12.42 -3.23 18.74
N LEU A 106 -11.67 -2.24 18.24
CA LEU A 106 -10.79 -1.43 19.10
C LEU A 106 -11.49 -0.68 20.24
N PRO A 107 -12.71 -0.12 20.08
CA PRO A 107 -13.42 0.56 21.17
C PRO A 107 -13.69 -0.34 22.38
N ASP A 108 -13.95 -1.63 22.14
CA ASP A 108 -14.25 -2.59 23.20
C ASP A 108 -12.99 -3.19 23.82
N ALA A 109 -11.88 -3.20 23.06
CA ALA A 109 -10.59 -3.66 23.53
C ALA A 109 -9.89 -2.65 24.46
N PHE A 110 -10.19 -1.35 24.35
CA PHE A 110 -9.47 -0.30 25.09
C PHE A 110 -10.38 0.84 25.57
N GLU A 111 -10.30 1.15 26.87
CA GLU A 111 -11.03 2.27 27.46
C GLU A 111 -10.35 3.64 27.25
N ASN A 112 -9.01 3.65 27.12
CA ASN A 112 -8.22 4.88 27.03
C ASN A 112 -7.26 4.84 25.83
N GLU A 113 -7.26 5.91 25.04
CA GLU A 113 -6.34 6.09 23.93
C GLU A 113 -5.05 6.84 24.33
N GLN A 114 -3.96 6.62 23.58
CA GLN A 114 -2.64 7.20 23.83
C GLN A 114 -2.39 8.55 23.11
N ASP A 115 -3.44 9.18 22.58
CA ASP A 115 -3.38 10.47 21.87
C ASP A 115 -2.65 11.56 22.67
N ARG A 116 -2.82 11.62 24.00
CA ARG A 116 -2.11 12.58 24.86
C ARG A 116 -0.59 12.39 24.85
N LEU A 117 -0.11 11.15 24.80
CA LEU A 117 1.33 10.86 24.72
C LEU A 117 1.87 11.26 23.35
N LEU A 118 1.21 10.83 22.28
CA LEU A 118 1.60 11.10 20.90
C LEU A 118 1.59 12.62 20.60
N HIS A 119 0.57 13.32 21.08
CA HIS A 119 0.47 14.78 20.97
C HIS A 119 1.64 15.50 21.66
N ARG A 120 2.07 15.05 22.85
CA ARG A 120 3.26 15.61 23.52
C ARG A 120 4.54 15.34 22.73
N MET A 121 4.67 14.17 22.12
CA MET A 121 5.82 13.84 21.27
C MET A 121 5.85 14.73 20.03
N ASP A 122 4.70 14.96 19.40
CA ASP A 122 4.58 15.86 18.24
C ASP A 122 5.03 17.27 18.59
N ARG A 123 4.51 17.83 19.69
CA ARG A 123 4.97 19.14 20.16
C ARG A 123 6.45 19.17 20.47
N TRP A 124 7.01 18.11 21.05
CA TRP A 124 8.45 18.04 21.30
C TRP A 124 9.27 18.03 19.99
N MET A 125 8.84 17.25 18.98
CA MET A 125 9.49 17.21 17.66
C MET A 125 9.36 18.54 16.90
N PHE A 126 8.31 19.31 17.17
CA PHE A 126 8.04 20.63 16.57
C PHE A 126 8.45 21.79 17.50
N PHE A 127 9.42 21.58 18.39
CA PHE A 127 10.01 22.62 19.25
C PHE A 127 8.98 23.40 20.09
N GLY A 128 7.93 22.73 20.53
CA GLY A 128 6.83 23.27 21.34
C GLY A 128 5.58 23.67 20.55
N HIS A 129 5.67 23.75 19.22
CA HIS A 129 4.58 24.12 18.32
C HIS A 129 3.69 22.93 17.94
N GLU A 130 2.45 23.21 17.53
CA GLU A 130 1.54 22.21 17.01
C GLU A 130 1.85 21.93 15.53
N PRO A 131 2.03 20.67 15.10
CA PRO A 131 2.29 20.35 13.69
C PRO A 131 1.22 20.91 12.75
N ALA A 132 -0.05 20.87 13.16
CA ALA A 132 -1.17 21.47 12.42
C ALA A 132 -0.92 22.95 12.13
N THR A 133 -0.63 23.74 13.17
CA THR A 133 -0.40 25.18 13.04
C THR A 133 0.79 25.50 12.15
N VAL A 134 1.86 24.70 12.22
CA VAL A 134 3.05 24.87 11.36
C VAL A 134 2.71 24.57 9.91
N LEU A 135 2.02 23.46 9.63
CA LEU A 135 1.65 23.09 8.27
C LEU A 135 0.62 24.06 7.66
N HIS A 136 -0.36 24.52 8.44
CA HIS A 136 -1.36 25.50 7.99
C HIS A 136 -0.74 26.87 7.75
N ALA A 137 0.23 27.30 8.56
CA ALA A 137 0.99 28.53 8.32
C ALA A 137 1.86 28.46 7.05
N VAL A 138 2.46 27.30 6.76
CA VAL A 138 3.34 27.11 5.59
C VAL A 138 2.54 26.99 4.29
N PHE A 139 1.46 26.21 4.28
CA PHE A 139 0.72 25.88 3.06
C PHE A 139 -0.57 26.68 2.88
N GLY A 140 -1.10 27.29 3.94
CA GLY A 140 -2.43 27.91 3.98
C GLY A 140 -3.54 26.90 4.24
N GLU A 141 -4.75 27.40 4.46
CA GLU A 141 -5.93 26.63 4.93
C GLU A 141 -7.00 26.42 3.83
N THR A 142 -6.82 27.03 2.66
CA THR A 142 -7.82 27.05 1.57
C THR A 142 -7.42 26.15 0.40
N TRP A 143 -6.76 26.70 -0.63
CA TRP A 143 -6.38 25.96 -1.84
C TRP A 143 -5.50 24.74 -1.55
N ALA A 144 -4.56 24.86 -0.62
CA ALA A 144 -3.72 23.74 -0.22
C ALA A 144 -4.53 22.59 0.38
N ALA A 145 -5.59 22.88 1.15
CA ALA A 145 -6.49 21.87 1.67
C ALA A 145 -7.11 21.05 0.53
N HIS A 146 -7.60 21.69 -0.53
CA HIS A 146 -8.17 20.94 -1.66
C HIS A 146 -7.14 20.06 -2.38
N VAL A 147 -5.90 20.53 -2.55
CA VAL A 147 -4.81 19.74 -3.17
C VAL A 147 -4.45 18.54 -2.30
N PHE A 148 -4.19 18.75 -1.01
CA PHE A 148 -3.86 17.65 -0.10
C PHE A 148 -5.03 16.69 0.09
N ALA A 149 -6.28 17.18 0.06
CA ALA A 149 -7.45 16.33 0.12
C ALA A 149 -7.54 15.39 -1.09
N PHE A 150 -7.21 15.90 -2.29
CA PHE A 150 -7.14 15.06 -3.49
C PHE A 150 -6.07 13.98 -3.36
N ILE A 151 -4.86 14.34 -2.92
CA ILE A 151 -3.77 13.37 -2.70
C ILE A 151 -4.16 12.31 -1.67
N TYR A 152 -4.72 12.73 -0.54
CA TYR A 152 -5.15 11.83 0.52
C TYR A 152 -6.23 10.86 0.00
N LEU A 153 -7.27 11.36 -0.67
CA LEU A 153 -8.37 10.53 -1.15
C LEU A 153 -7.97 9.64 -2.33
N LEU A 154 -6.93 10.00 -3.11
CA LEU A 154 -6.37 9.16 -4.16
C LEU A 154 -5.88 7.80 -3.63
N TYR A 155 -5.58 7.71 -2.34
CA TYR A 155 -5.21 6.46 -1.68
C TYR A 155 -6.30 5.38 -1.83
N LEU A 156 -7.58 5.77 -1.71
CA LEU A 156 -8.71 4.84 -1.71
C LEU A 156 -8.73 3.94 -2.96
N PRO A 157 -8.65 4.47 -4.20
CA PRO A 157 -8.52 3.64 -5.39
C PRO A 157 -7.10 3.09 -5.59
N LEU A 158 -6.04 3.83 -5.22
CA LEU A 158 -4.68 3.44 -5.54
C LEU A 158 -4.21 2.20 -4.75
N ALA A 159 -4.62 2.08 -3.48
CA ALA A 159 -4.27 0.94 -2.63
C ALA A 159 -4.70 -0.41 -3.25
N PRO A 160 -5.97 -0.67 -3.60
CA PRO A 160 -6.35 -1.91 -4.26
C PRO A 160 -5.85 -2.01 -5.72
N LEU A 161 -5.80 -0.90 -6.46
CA LEU A 161 -5.35 -0.92 -7.86
C LEU A 161 -3.88 -1.31 -7.97
N SER A 162 -3.03 -0.81 -7.08
CA SER A 162 -1.61 -1.16 -7.05
C SER A 162 -1.40 -2.67 -6.83
N LEU A 163 -2.17 -3.32 -5.96
CA LEU A 163 -2.12 -4.78 -5.84
C LEU A 163 -2.41 -5.49 -7.17
N VAL A 164 -3.50 -5.11 -7.83
CA VAL A 164 -3.87 -5.68 -9.14
C VAL A 164 -2.75 -5.46 -10.15
N VAL A 165 -2.12 -4.27 -10.13
CA VAL A 165 -1.04 -3.94 -11.06
C VAL A 165 0.14 -4.90 -10.94
N TRP A 166 0.60 -5.20 -9.73
CA TRP A 166 1.72 -6.13 -9.54
C TRP A 166 1.32 -7.60 -9.74
N LEU A 167 0.09 -7.98 -9.42
CA LEU A 167 -0.39 -9.35 -9.66
C LEU A 167 -0.52 -9.67 -11.15
N VAL A 168 -0.96 -8.71 -11.97
CA VAL A 168 -1.33 -8.94 -13.37
C VAL A 168 -0.29 -8.45 -14.36
N TRP A 169 0.26 -7.25 -14.17
CA TRP A 169 1.17 -6.61 -15.12
C TRP A 169 2.65 -6.74 -14.80
N SER A 170 3.00 -7.40 -13.68
CA SER A 170 4.41 -7.69 -13.44
C SER A 170 4.94 -8.66 -14.49
N ARG A 171 6.10 -8.32 -15.08
CA ARG A 171 6.83 -9.19 -15.99
C ARG A 171 7.32 -10.47 -15.29
N ASN A 172 7.70 -10.35 -14.02
CA ASN A 172 8.14 -11.47 -13.20
C ASN A 172 7.07 -11.80 -12.16
N ILE A 173 6.61 -13.06 -12.16
CA ILE A 173 5.62 -13.57 -11.21
C ILE A 173 6.11 -13.42 -9.77
N THR A 174 7.42 -13.54 -9.52
CA THR A 174 7.98 -13.37 -8.16
C THR A 174 7.76 -11.96 -7.61
N TYR A 175 7.73 -10.92 -8.45
CA TYR A 175 7.45 -9.55 -7.99
C TYR A 175 5.98 -9.38 -7.59
N GLY A 176 5.07 -10.10 -8.25
CA GLY A 176 3.66 -10.13 -7.85
C GLY A 176 3.49 -10.77 -6.48
N TYR A 177 4.12 -11.94 -6.26
CA TYR A 177 4.13 -12.57 -4.93
C TYR A 177 4.78 -11.67 -3.88
N TRP A 178 5.88 -11.00 -4.22
CA TRP A 178 6.56 -10.08 -3.30
C TRP A 178 5.64 -8.95 -2.87
N TYR A 179 5.02 -8.25 -3.83
CA TYR A 179 4.14 -7.13 -3.55
C TYR A 179 2.91 -7.53 -2.73
N ALA A 180 2.27 -8.65 -3.08
CA ALA A 180 1.13 -9.19 -2.34
C ALA A 180 1.51 -9.58 -0.91
N THR A 181 2.68 -10.19 -0.73
CA THR A 181 3.20 -10.58 0.58
C THR A 181 3.52 -9.36 1.44
N ALA A 182 4.20 -8.36 0.86
CA ALA A 182 4.49 -7.11 1.55
C ALA A 182 3.20 -6.40 1.96
N ASN A 183 2.18 -6.34 1.09
CA ASN A 183 0.88 -5.76 1.43
C ASN A 183 0.23 -6.48 2.62
N CYS A 184 0.12 -7.81 2.58
CA CYS A 184 -0.51 -8.56 3.68
C CYS A 184 0.24 -8.36 5.00
N LEU A 185 1.58 -8.32 4.95
CA LEU A 185 2.39 -8.00 6.12
C LEU A 185 2.14 -6.57 6.63
N THR A 186 2.05 -5.58 5.75
CA THR A 186 1.77 -4.19 6.13
C THR A 186 0.43 -4.08 6.85
N TRP A 187 -0.64 -4.68 6.33
CA TRP A 187 -1.94 -4.70 7.00
C TRP A 187 -1.90 -5.43 8.34
N ALA A 188 -1.22 -6.58 8.42
CA ALA A 188 -1.10 -7.35 9.66
C ALA A 188 -0.30 -6.59 10.73
N LEU A 189 0.86 -6.04 10.38
CA LEU A 189 1.70 -5.26 11.31
C LEU A 189 1.04 -3.93 11.71
N GLY A 190 0.31 -3.30 10.78
CA GLY A 190 -0.51 -2.12 11.10
C GLY A 190 -1.62 -2.47 12.10
N THR A 191 -2.31 -3.60 11.90
CA THR A 191 -3.30 -4.09 12.87
C THR A 191 -2.67 -4.29 14.24
N LEU A 192 -1.53 -4.98 14.31
CA LEU A 192 -0.80 -5.18 15.56
C LEU A 192 -0.45 -3.84 16.22
N SER A 193 -0.04 -2.84 15.44
CA SER A 193 0.29 -1.51 15.97
C SER A 193 -0.92 -0.79 16.58
N TYR A 194 -2.13 -0.96 16.02
CA TYR A 194 -3.36 -0.38 16.59
C TYR A 194 -3.67 -0.91 17.99
N TYR A 195 -3.36 -2.18 18.24
CA TYR A 195 -3.54 -2.80 19.56
C TYR A 195 -2.37 -2.51 20.50
N ALA A 196 -1.18 -2.21 19.98
CA ALA A 196 -0.02 -1.85 20.79
C ALA A 196 -0.07 -0.39 21.28
N VAL A 197 -0.52 0.53 20.43
CA VAL A 197 -0.64 1.96 20.73
C VAL A 197 -1.99 2.45 20.19
N PRO A 198 -3.10 2.23 20.91
CA PRO A 198 -4.40 2.70 20.47
C PRO A 198 -4.41 4.25 20.44
N SER A 199 -4.81 4.83 19.31
CA SER A 199 -4.97 6.28 19.15
C SER A 199 -6.06 6.62 18.15
N LEU A 200 -6.58 7.84 18.17
CA LEU A 200 -7.58 8.33 17.23
C LEU A 200 -6.97 9.20 16.13
N GLY A 201 -6.04 10.08 16.51
CA GLY A 201 -5.40 11.06 15.63
C GLY A 201 -5.72 12.51 16.04
N PRO A 202 -4.85 13.47 15.67
CA PRO A 202 -4.96 14.87 16.08
C PRO A 202 -6.31 15.54 15.81
N ALA A 203 -6.96 15.25 14.68
CA ALA A 203 -8.23 15.87 14.31
C ALA A 203 -9.41 15.45 15.21
N PHE A 204 -9.32 14.27 15.83
CA PHE A 204 -10.32 13.78 16.76
C PHE A 204 -9.98 14.16 18.21
N TYR A 205 -8.68 14.20 18.55
CA TYR A 205 -8.21 14.57 19.89
C TYR A 205 -8.21 16.09 20.14
N ALA A 206 -7.79 16.88 19.15
CA ALA A 206 -7.67 18.35 19.21
C ALA A 206 -8.36 19.03 18.01
N PRO A 207 -9.68 18.84 17.83
CA PRO A 207 -10.42 19.29 16.63
C PRO A 207 -10.36 20.81 16.39
N TRP A 208 -10.18 21.61 17.45
CA TRP A 208 -10.10 23.07 17.34
C TRP A 208 -8.89 23.54 16.51
N LEU A 209 -7.83 22.74 16.39
CA LEU A 209 -6.66 23.05 15.57
C LEU A 209 -6.95 22.98 14.06
N TYR A 210 -8.08 22.37 13.66
CA TYR A 210 -8.41 22.09 12.26
C TYR A 210 -9.70 22.78 11.81
N ARG A 211 -10.29 23.64 12.66
CA ARG A 211 -11.60 24.24 12.44
C ARG A 211 -11.63 25.25 11.28
N ASP A 212 -10.49 25.88 11.01
CA ASP A 212 -10.37 26.98 10.04
C ASP A 212 -10.01 26.46 8.63
N LEU A 213 -9.76 25.15 8.48
CA LEU A 213 -9.58 24.50 7.18
C LEU A 213 -10.86 24.51 6.34
N ASP A 214 -10.70 24.76 5.03
CA ASP A 214 -11.80 24.66 4.07
C ASP A 214 -12.44 23.24 4.08
N ILE A 215 -13.75 23.21 3.82
CA ILE A 215 -14.53 21.96 3.84
C ILE A 215 -14.21 21.12 2.59
N THR A 216 -13.37 20.10 2.77
CA THR A 216 -12.97 19.16 1.72
C THR A 216 -13.66 17.80 1.84
N GLY A 217 -13.38 16.89 0.89
CA GLY A 217 -13.79 15.49 1.01
C GLY A 217 -13.18 14.78 2.22
N VAL A 218 -12.00 15.22 2.69
CA VAL A 218 -11.35 14.69 3.89
C VAL A 218 -12.11 15.08 5.15
N LYS A 219 -12.55 16.34 5.27
CA LYS A 219 -13.38 16.78 6.41
C LYS A 219 -14.68 15.98 6.50
N ARG A 220 -15.38 15.80 5.37
CA ARG A 220 -16.59 14.96 5.31
C ARG A 220 -16.32 13.51 5.71
N LEU A 221 -15.16 12.96 5.34
CA LEU A 221 -14.74 11.62 5.77
C LEU A 221 -14.48 11.57 7.28
N GLN A 222 -13.80 12.56 7.86
CA GLN A 222 -13.58 12.64 9.32
C GLN A 222 -14.91 12.70 10.08
N ASP A 223 -15.83 13.56 9.65
CA ASP A 223 -17.14 13.70 10.28
C ASP A 223 -17.95 12.39 10.18
N GLY A 224 -17.93 11.73 9.01
CA GLY A 224 -18.59 10.43 8.82
C GLY A 224 -18.00 9.34 9.70
N LEU A 225 -16.68 9.27 9.82
CA LEU A 225 -16.00 8.30 10.68
C LEU A 225 -16.23 8.57 12.17
N TRP A 226 -16.29 9.85 12.57
CA TRP A 226 -16.63 10.22 13.93
C TRP A 226 -18.05 9.78 14.27
N ASN A 227 -19.02 10.10 13.42
CA ASN A 227 -20.41 9.71 13.61
C ASN A 227 -20.59 8.20 13.68
N ALA A 228 -19.95 7.44 12.79
CA ALA A 228 -19.95 5.98 12.83
C ALA A 228 -19.36 5.43 14.13
N ARG A 229 -18.28 6.04 14.65
CA ARG A 229 -17.70 5.66 15.95
C ARG A 229 -18.67 5.94 17.10
N GLN A 230 -19.36 7.09 17.09
CA GLN A 230 -20.35 7.40 18.14
C GLN A 230 -21.51 6.39 18.10
N ASP A 231 -21.98 6.04 16.91
CA ASP A 231 -23.04 5.05 16.73
C ASP A 231 -22.63 3.68 17.30
N VAL A 232 -21.43 3.18 16.97
CA VAL A 232 -20.92 1.91 17.55
C VAL A 232 -20.78 1.98 19.08
N ARG A 233 -20.33 3.11 19.65
CA ARG A 233 -20.12 3.24 21.10
C ARG A 233 -21.40 3.38 21.91
N PHE A 234 -22.45 3.97 21.35
CA PHE A 234 -23.63 4.39 22.11
C PHE A 234 -24.95 3.73 21.65
N ASN A 235 -24.96 3.07 20.49
CA ASN A 235 -26.14 2.41 19.96
C ASN A 235 -25.93 0.88 19.90
N PRO A 236 -26.52 0.11 20.81
CA PRO A 236 -26.34 -1.36 20.88
C PRO A 236 -26.97 -2.11 19.69
N PHE A 237 -27.72 -1.42 18.83
CA PHE A 237 -28.33 -1.99 17.61
C PHE A 237 -27.64 -1.48 16.33
N SER A 238 -26.51 -0.79 16.46
CA SER A 238 -25.79 -0.26 15.31
C SER A 238 -25.25 -1.39 14.42
N GLU A 239 -25.46 -1.24 13.11
CA GLU A 239 -24.73 -2.03 12.09
C GLU A 239 -23.54 -1.23 11.51
N SER A 240 -23.23 -0.06 12.09
CA SER A 240 -22.12 0.77 11.66
C SER A 240 -20.79 0.09 11.96
N VAL A 241 -19.79 0.37 11.13
CA VAL A 241 -18.43 -0.14 11.31
C VAL A 241 -17.53 1.02 11.73
N GLN A 242 -16.96 0.93 12.92
CA GLN A 242 -15.94 1.82 13.43
C GLN A 242 -14.64 1.61 12.64
N SER A 243 -14.01 2.70 12.20
CA SER A 243 -12.81 2.62 11.36
C SER A 243 -11.74 3.67 11.69
N VAL A 244 -11.86 4.31 12.87
CA VAL A 244 -10.90 5.29 13.38
C VAL A 244 -9.83 4.56 14.21
N ALA A 245 -8.59 4.58 13.73
CA ALA A 245 -7.41 4.26 14.52
C ALA A 245 -6.22 4.99 13.89
N GLY A 246 -5.45 5.70 14.71
CA GLY A 246 -4.35 6.55 14.28
C GLY A 246 -3.04 5.78 14.11
N PHE A 247 -2.52 5.15 15.16
CA PHE A 247 -1.15 4.61 15.15
C PHE A 247 -1.08 3.12 14.77
N ALA A 248 -0.34 2.68 13.75
CA ALA A 248 0.51 3.43 12.84
C ALA A 248 -0.22 3.81 11.52
N SER A 249 0.36 4.76 10.80
CA SER A 249 -0.19 5.28 9.55
C SER A 249 -0.06 4.27 8.41
N LEU A 250 -1.14 3.54 8.13
CA LEU A 250 -1.22 2.61 6.99
C LEU A 250 -1.20 3.32 5.63
N HIS A 251 -1.64 4.58 5.58
CA HIS A 251 -1.50 5.43 4.40
C HIS A 251 -0.02 5.60 4.04
N VAL A 252 0.79 6.00 5.02
CA VAL A 252 2.25 6.14 4.82
C VAL A 252 2.89 4.79 4.55
N ALA A 253 2.48 3.74 5.27
CA ALA A 253 3.04 2.42 5.07
C ALA A 253 2.83 1.89 3.63
N LEU A 254 1.58 1.83 3.15
CA LEU A 254 1.30 1.29 1.82
C LEU A 254 1.83 2.16 0.68
N THR A 255 1.78 3.48 0.82
CA THR A 255 2.37 4.37 -0.20
C THR A 255 3.89 4.23 -0.26
N LEU A 256 4.56 3.97 0.86
CA LEU A 256 5.98 3.63 0.87
C LEU A 256 6.25 2.24 0.27
N VAL A 257 5.41 1.23 0.55
CA VAL A 257 5.50 -0.08 -0.13
C VAL A 257 5.41 0.08 -1.65
N ILE A 258 4.47 0.89 -2.14
CA ILE A 258 4.36 1.23 -3.57
C ILE A 258 5.67 1.85 -4.07
N ALA A 259 6.18 2.87 -3.39
CA ALA A 259 7.41 3.56 -3.79
C ALA A 259 8.64 2.64 -3.81
N LEU A 260 8.84 1.83 -2.76
CA LEU A 260 9.97 0.91 -2.64
C LEU A 260 9.92 -0.19 -3.69
N VAL A 261 8.78 -0.85 -3.87
CA VAL A 261 8.65 -1.93 -4.85
C VAL A 261 8.69 -1.37 -6.26
N ALA A 262 8.07 -0.22 -6.54
CA ALA A 262 8.18 0.44 -7.85
C ALA A 262 9.65 0.80 -8.16
N HIS A 263 10.38 1.31 -7.17
CA HIS A 263 11.79 1.62 -7.33
C HIS A 263 12.61 0.37 -7.69
N ALA A 264 12.29 -0.78 -7.10
CA ALA A 264 12.98 -2.04 -7.33
C ALA A 264 12.58 -2.74 -8.64
N THR A 265 11.29 -2.72 -9.02
CA THR A 265 10.76 -3.58 -10.09
C THR A 265 10.48 -2.84 -11.41
N VAL A 266 10.32 -1.51 -11.38
CA VAL A 266 9.99 -0.71 -12.57
C VAL A 266 11.25 -0.07 -13.14
N LYS A 267 11.37 0.03 -14.48
CA LYS A 267 12.52 0.71 -15.13
C LYS A 267 12.27 2.20 -15.39
N HIS A 268 11.01 2.59 -15.61
CA HIS A 268 10.65 3.94 -16.03
C HIS A 268 10.82 4.95 -14.89
N ALA A 269 11.70 5.93 -15.07
CA ALA A 269 12.06 6.91 -14.04
C ALA A 269 10.85 7.71 -13.55
N ILE A 270 9.96 8.13 -14.45
CA ILE A 270 8.75 8.90 -14.08
C ILE A 270 7.89 8.11 -13.10
N VAL A 271 7.71 6.80 -13.31
CA VAL A 271 6.87 5.98 -12.40
C VAL A 271 7.50 5.92 -11.00
N LYS A 272 8.83 5.78 -10.91
CA LYS A 272 9.53 5.78 -9.63
C LYS A 272 9.36 7.11 -8.91
N TRP A 273 9.64 8.22 -9.59
CA TRP A 273 9.56 9.55 -9.00
C TRP A 273 8.14 9.95 -8.65
N SER A 274 7.15 9.57 -9.46
CA SER A 274 5.73 9.75 -9.12
C SER A 274 5.34 8.96 -7.88
N ALA A 275 5.81 7.71 -7.71
CA ALA A 275 5.52 6.93 -6.52
C ALA A 275 6.16 7.53 -5.25
N TRP A 276 7.41 7.98 -5.33
CA TRP A 276 8.09 8.68 -4.23
C TRP A 276 7.45 10.03 -3.91
N GLY A 277 7.08 10.80 -4.94
CA GLY A 277 6.37 12.07 -4.78
C GLY A 277 5.01 11.86 -4.13
N TYR A 278 4.26 10.84 -4.54
CA TYR A 278 2.98 10.49 -3.93
C TYR A 278 3.13 10.08 -2.47
N PHE A 279 4.13 9.27 -2.12
CA PHE A 279 4.46 8.95 -0.73
C PHE A 279 4.73 10.21 0.10
N GLY A 280 5.62 11.09 -0.37
CA GLY A 280 5.95 12.33 0.35
C GLY A 280 4.75 13.25 0.54
N LEU A 281 3.92 13.42 -0.50
CA LEU A 281 2.69 14.20 -0.40
C LEU A 281 1.65 13.54 0.51
N THR A 282 1.62 12.22 0.59
CA THR A 282 0.73 11.48 1.49
C THR A 282 1.10 11.76 2.95
N VAL A 283 2.39 11.70 3.31
CA VAL A 283 2.90 12.07 4.66
C VAL A 283 2.49 13.50 5.02
N ILE A 284 2.65 14.44 4.09
CA ILE A 284 2.24 15.84 4.35
C ILE A 284 0.72 15.91 4.56
N SER A 285 -0.05 15.22 3.71
CA SER A 285 -1.51 15.27 3.76
C SER A 285 -2.06 14.64 5.05
N THR A 286 -1.47 13.54 5.54
CA THR A 286 -1.88 12.87 6.79
C THR A 286 -1.70 13.79 7.99
N LEU A 287 -0.57 14.49 8.07
CA LEU A 287 -0.29 15.45 9.15
C LEU A 287 -1.14 16.73 9.01
N TYR A 288 -1.27 17.26 7.78
CA TYR A 288 -2.00 18.49 7.48
C TYR A 288 -3.47 18.43 7.91
N PHE A 289 -4.13 17.28 7.72
CA PHE A 289 -5.51 17.05 8.14
C PHE A 289 -5.65 16.47 9.55
N GLY A 290 -4.55 16.16 10.25
CA GLY A 290 -4.61 15.59 11.59
C GLY A 290 -5.11 14.17 11.63
N TRP A 291 -4.87 13.36 10.59
CA TRP A 291 -5.13 11.93 10.65
C TRP A 291 -4.17 11.21 11.58
N HIS A 292 -2.92 11.66 11.59
CA HIS A 292 -1.80 10.97 12.19
C HIS A 292 -0.92 11.94 12.95
N TYR A 293 -0.34 11.47 14.04
CA TYR A 293 0.82 12.09 14.66
C TYR A 293 2.07 11.77 13.83
N VAL A 294 3.14 12.54 13.99
CA VAL A 294 4.41 12.31 13.27
C VAL A 294 4.99 10.93 13.61
N ALA A 295 4.82 10.50 14.87
CA ALA A 295 5.22 9.16 15.31
C ALA A 295 4.48 8.04 14.55
N ASP A 296 3.20 8.24 14.21
CA ASP A 296 2.41 7.26 13.45
C ASP A 296 2.98 7.07 12.04
N ASP A 297 3.42 8.17 11.41
CA ASP A 297 4.02 8.15 10.06
C ASP A 297 5.40 7.49 10.07
N LEU A 298 6.23 7.77 11.09
CA LEU A 298 7.52 7.09 11.27
C LEU A 298 7.35 5.59 11.50
N ALA A 299 6.39 5.20 12.34
CA ALA A 299 6.05 3.80 12.57
C ALA A 299 5.50 3.13 11.30
N GLY A 300 4.65 3.82 10.54
CA GLY A 300 4.15 3.36 9.25
C GLY A 300 5.28 3.11 8.24
N ALA A 301 6.26 4.02 8.17
CA ALA A 301 7.45 3.85 7.33
C ALA A 301 8.31 2.64 7.76
N ALA A 302 8.48 2.44 9.07
CA ALA A 302 9.20 1.28 9.60
C ALA A 302 8.49 -0.04 9.26
N ILE A 303 7.16 -0.09 9.42
CA ILE A 303 6.32 -1.23 9.03
C ILE A 303 6.47 -1.53 7.54
N ALA A 304 6.41 -0.51 6.68
CA ALA A 304 6.57 -0.69 5.24
C ALA A 304 7.92 -1.26 4.88
N TYR A 305 9.01 -0.72 5.44
CA TYR A 305 10.36 -1.23 5.20
C TYR A 305 10.48 -2.70 5.61
N LEU A 306 10.01 -3.04 6.82
CA LEU A 306 10.04 -4.41 7.33
C LEU A 306 9.21 -5.35 6.46
N ALA A 307 8.00 -4.93 6.07
CA ALA A 307 7.11 -5.72 5.22
C ALA A 307 7.70 -5.98 3.83
N VAL A 308 8.32 -4.97 3.22
CA VAL A 308 8.99 -5.10 1.92
C VAL A 308 10.21 -6.01 2.04
N TRP A 309 11.01 -5.87 3.09
CA TRP A 309 12.19 -6.70 3.32
C TRP A 309 11.82 -8.17 3.57
N LEU A 310 10.90 -8.45 4.49
CA LEU A 310 10.40 -9.81 4.75
C LEU A 310 9.73 -10.41 3.51
N GLY A 311 8.93 -9.60 2.80
CA GLY A 311 8.30 -10.01 1.55
C GLY A 311 9.33 -10.39 0.49
N ALA A 312 10.44 -9.66 0.39
CA ALA A 312 11.51 -9.95 -0.56
C ALA A 312 12.19 -11.27 -0.20
N LEU A 313 12.54 -11.43 1.07
CA LEU A 313 13.16 -12.65 1.61
C LEU A 313 12.29 -13.89 1.32
N ALA A 314 11.00 -13.82 1.62
CA ALA A 314 10.08 -14.95 1.44
C ALA A 314 9.80 -15.33 -0.03
N THR A 315 10.11 -14.44 -0.97
CA THR A 315 9.85 -14.63 -2.39
C THR A 315 11.13 -14.73 -3.23
N GLY A 316 12.29 -14.76 -2.56
CA GLY A 316 13.61 -14.85 -3.22
C GLY A 316 14.03 -13.59 -3.96
N ASN A 317 13.39 -12.45 -3.70
CA ASN A 317 13.76 -11.15 -4.29
C ASN A 317 14.83 -10.46 -3.45
N ARG A 318 15.66 -9.62 -4.09
CA ARG A 318 16.73 -8.87 -3.40
C ARG A 318 16.24 -7.48 -3.02
N PHE A 319 16.30 -7.15 -1.72
CA PHE A 319 16.00 -5.82 -1.19
C PHE A 319 16.93 -5.53 0.01
N GLY A 320 17.67 -4.42 -0.03
CA GLY A 320 18.60 -4.02 1.04
C GLY A 320 19.70 -3.04 0.61
N PRO A 321 20.45 -2.44 1.56
CA PRO A 321 21.53 -1.51 1.25
C PRO A 321 22.65 -2.21 0.48
N GLY A 322 22.88 -1.84 -0.78
CA GLY A 322 23.95 -2.40 -1.62
C GLY A 322 23.49 -3.02 -2.95
N THR A 323 22.19 -3.12 -3.20
CA THR A 323 21.64 -3.66 -4.47
C THR A 323 21.95 -2.78 -5.70
N GLY A 324 22.36 -1.53 -5.51
CA GLY A 324 22.66 -0.59 -6.62
C GLY A 324 24.10 -0.60 -7.15
N ARG A 325 25.04 -1.33 -6.53
CA ARG A 325 26.48 -1.18 -6.84
C ARG A 325 27.13 -2.33 -7.63
N ARG A 326 26.53 -3.53 -7.69
CA ARG A 326 27.18 -4.69 -8.36
C ARG A 326 26.82 -4.92 -9.83
N ASP A 327 25.75 -4.31 -10.34
CA ASP A 327 25.40 -4.45 -11.77
C ASP A 327 26.31 -3.61 -12.70
N ARG A 328 27.25 -2.82 -12.16
CA ARG A 328 28.28 -2.12 -12.94
C ARG A 328 29.62 -2.85 -13.03
N ASP A 329 29.97 -3.72 -12.07
CA ASP A 329 31.31 -4.34 -12.01
C ASP A 329 31.42 -5.68 -12.75
N SER A 330 30.31 -6.30 -13.16
CA SER A 330 30.35 -7.55 -13.92
C SER A 330 30.56 -7.38 -15.43
N GLY A 331 30.77 -6.13 -15.91
CA GLY A 331 30.96 -5.81 -17.33
C GLY A 331 32.40 -5.54 -17.77
N GLU A 332 33.37 -5.41 -16.85
CA GLU A 332 34.70 -4.85 -17.19
C GLU A 332 35.93 -5.66 -16.74
N SER A 333 35.78 -6.92 -16.30
CA SER A 333 36.92 -7.74 -15.82
C SER A 333 37.23 -9.00 -16.64
N GLN A 334 37.02 -8.98 -17.95
CA GLN A 334 37.65 -9.96 -18.84
C GLN A 334 38.24 -9.26 -20.07
N GLY A 335 39.56 -9.00 -20.05
CA GLY A 335 40.25 -8.58 -21.27
C GLY A 335 41.55 -7.82 -21.10
N SER A 336 42.48 -8.25 -20.25
CA SER A 336 43.89 -7.89 -20.44
C SER A 336 44.82 -8.90 -19.78
N SER A 337 45.42 -9.76 -20.60
CA SER A 337 46.65 -10.47 -20.26
C SER A 337 47.75 -10.01 -21.23
N PRO A 338 49.02 -9.92 -20.82
CA PRO A 338 50.02 -9.05 -21.43
C PRO A 338 50.68 -9.66 -22.68
N ARG A 339 51.18 -8.74 -23.53
CA ARG A 339 52.04 -8.98 -24.70
C ARG A 339 53.31 -9.76 -24.33
N ASP A 340 53.75 -10.70 -25.18
CA ASP A 340 55.10 -10.64 -25.75
C ASP A 340 55.33 -11.59 -26.94
N ALA A 341 56.34 -11.23 -27.75
CA ALA A 341 56.90 -11.88 -28.96
C ALA A 341 56.04 -11.78 -30.24
N GLY A 342 56.39 -11.07 -31.31
CA GLY A 342 57.68 -10.50 -31.74
C GLY A 342 58.31 -11.36 -32.84
N GLU A 343 57.88 -11.16 -34.11
CA GLU A 343 58.75 -11.30 -35.29
C GLU A 343 58.11 -10.68 -36.55
N PRO A 344 58.90 -10.09 -37.48
CA PRO A 344 58.39 -9.19 -38.53
C PRO A 344 58.16 -9.86 -39.89
N GLN A 345 57.17 -9.36 -40.63
CA GLN A 345 56.94 -9.70 -42.03
C GLN A 345 58.00 -9.11 -42.95
N THR A 346 58.50 -9.99 -43.81
CA THR A 346 59.26 -9.82 -45.05
C THR A 346 58.90 -8.59 -45.91
N VAL A 347 59.94 -7.90 -46.39
CA VAL A 347 59.90 -7.09 -47.62
C VAL A 347 61.04 -7.56 -48.53
N ALA A 348 60.68 -8.04 -49.72
CA ALA A 348 61.25 -7.63 -51.02
C ALA A 348 61.09 -8.71 -52.09
N ARG A 349 60.35 -8.40 -53.16
CA ARG A 349 60.79 -8.66 -54.52
C ARG A 349 60.43 -7.47 -55.41
N SER A 350 61.46 -6.98 -56.10
CA SER A 350 61.51 -6.17 -57.33
C SER A 350 60.54 -5.00 -57.48
#